data_AF-A0A8X6MJZ8-F1
#
_entry.id   AF-A0A8X6MJZ8-F1
#
_cell.length_a   1.000
_cell.length_b   1.000
_cell.length_c   1.000
_cell.angle_alpha   90.00
_cell.angle_beta   90.00
_cell.angle_gamma   90.00
#
_symmetry.space_group_name_H-M   'P 1'
#
loop_
_entity.id
_entity.type
_entity.pdbx_description
1 polymer ?
#
loop_
_entity_poly.entity_id
_entity_poly.type
_entity_poly.pdbx_seq_one_letter_code
_entity_poly.pdbx_strand_id
1 'polypeptide(L)'
;MERFNGSFKLDKHTHIRLHHLGVRIVLSKLRTTFWILKARQAIKKALHKCLPCKLFKEKCGMQIEAPLPSERVVPTAPFTITGIDFAGPVNIRCLKPRDTAYIALFTCATTRALHIEVVSDLTTDKFLSALQRFVGRR
;
A
#
# COMPACT_ATOMS: atom_id res chain seq x y z
N MET A 1 -32.19 17.25 36.87
CA MET A 1 -30.82 16.92 36.39
C MET A 1 -30.48 15.54 36.92
N GLU A 2 -30.37 14.53 36.05
CA GLU A 2 -30.22 13.13 36.48
C GLU A 2 -28.75 12.78 36.78
N ARG A 3 -28.52 12.10 37.92
CA ARG A 3 -27.21 11.52 38.27
C ARG A 3 -27.07 10.16 37.59
N PHE A 4 -26.24 10.07 36.56
CA PHE A 4 -26.05 8.84 35.79
C PHE A 4 -24.73 8.15 36.16
N ASN A 5 -24.80 6.94 36.71
CA ASN A 5 -23.63 6.14 37.14
C ASN A 5 -23.06 5.21 36.03
N GLY A 6 -23.66 5.16 34.84
CA GLY A 6 -23.23 4.30 33.72
C GLY A 6 -22.37 5.04 32.69
N SER A 7 -21.07 5.18 32.92
CA SER A 7 -20.22 6.15 32.21
C SER A 7 -19.77 5.76 30.79
N PHE A 8 -19.73 4.46 30.44
CA PHE A 8 -18.93 3.94 29.31
C PHE A 8 -19.65 3.72 27.97
N LYS A 9 -20.99 3.71 27.95
CA LYS A 9 -21.75 3.55 26.69
C LYS A 9 -22.11 4.91 26.08
N LEU A 10 -22.31 5.92 26.92
CA LEU A 10 -22.81 7.23 26.55
C LEU A 10 -21.76 8.09 25.82
N ASP A 11 -20.48 7.96 26.19
CA ASP A 11 -19.37 8.68 25.58
C ASP A 11 -19.05 8.18 24.16
N LYS A 12 -19.00 6.86 23.94
CA LYS A 12 -18.79 6.26 22.61
C LYS A 12 -19.95 6.58 21.65
N HIS A 13 -21.19 6.46 22.11
CA HIS A 13 -22.36 6.78 21.28
C HIS A 13 -22.39 8.27 20.88
N THR A 14 -22.14 9.17 21.83
CA THR A 14 -22.09 10.61 21.56
C THR A 14 -20.94 10.98 20.63
N HIS A 15 -19.78 10.32 20.77
CA HIS A 15 -18.63 10.51 19.89
C HIS A 15 -18.91 10.07 18.43
N ILE A 16 -19.59 8.94 18.22
CA ILE A 16 -20.00 8.48 16.88
C ILE A 16 -21.04 9.42 16.27
N ARG A 17 -22.06 9.81 17.05
CA ARG A 17 -23.11 10.75 16.58
C ARG A 17 -22.56 12.13 16.22
N LEU A 18 -21.47 12.56 16.88
CA LEU A 18 -20.78 13.82 16.59
C LEU A 18 -19.65 13.63 15.58
N HIS A 19 -19.73 12.63 14.68
CA HIS A 19 -18.75 12.41 13.60
C HIS A 19 -17.29 12.40 14.06
N HIS A 20 -17.02 11.68 15.16
CA HIS A 20 -15.67 11.48 15.67
C HIS A 20 -14.95 12.74 16.19
N LEU A 21 -15.69 13.80 16.52
CA LEU A 21 -15.12 15.01 17.10
C LEU A 21 -14.41 14.76 18.45
N GLY A 22 -13.45 15.64 18.74
CA GLY A 22 -12.55 15.50 19.88
C GLY A 22 -13.22 15.63 21.26
N VAL A 23 -12.45 15.28 22.30
CA VAL A 23 -12.89 15.21 23.71
C VAL A 23 -13.63 16.46 24.17
N ARG A 24 -13.20 17.66 23.74
CA ARG A 24 -13.83 18.94 24.15
C ARG A 24 -15.28 19.05 23.71
N ILE A 25 -15.58 18.67 22.46
CA ILE A 25 -16.91 18.80 21.88
C ILE A 25 -17.85 17.76 22.50
N VAL A 26 -17.39 16.52 22.64
CA VAL A 26 -18.15 15.45 23.30
C VAL A 26 -18.46 15.84 24.76
N LEU A 27 -17.48 16.40 25.48
CA LEU A 27 -17.67 16.85 26.86
C LEU A 27 -18.68 18.00 26.97
N SER A 28 -18.63 18.97 26.05
CA SER A 28 -19.59 20.08 26.01
C SER A 28 -21.02 19.58 25.78
N LYS A 29 -21.20 18.62 24.87
CA LYS A 29 -22.52 18.04 24.58
C LYS A 29 -23.05 17.18 25.71
N LEU A 30 -22.20 16.45 26.44
CA LEU A 30 -22.66 15.66 27.58
C LEU A 30 -23.08 16.53 28.78
N ARG A 31 -22.45 17.70 28.97
CA ARG A 31 -22.78 18.63 30.05
C ARG A 31 -24.14 19.32 29.91
N THR A 32 -24.72 19.36 28.71
CA THR A 32 -26.08 19.93 28.53
C THR A 32 -27.17 19.04 29.11
N THR A 33 -26.91 17.74 29.29
CA THR A 33 -27.91 16.76 29.73
C THR A 33 -27.52 16.00 31.00
N PHE A 34 -26.23 15.84 31.29
CA PHE A 34 -25.76 14.98 32.39
C PHE A 34 -24.65 15.64 33.22
N TRP A 35 -24.68 15.38 34.53
CA TRP A 35 -23.58 15.69 35.44
C TRP A 35 -22.75 14.43 35.73
N ILE A 36 -21.65 14.26 35.01
CA ILE A 36 -20.79 13.06 35.09
C ILE A 36 -19.48 13.42 35.82
N LEU A 37 -19.18 12.71 36.90
CA LEU A 37 -17.91 12.83 37.61
C LEU A 37 -16.77 12.29 36.73
N LYS A 38 -15.63 13.01 36.67
CA LYS A 38 -14.46 12.62 35.85
C LYS A 38 -14.79 12.34 34.37
N ALA A 39 -15.81 13.04 33.83
CA ALA A 39 -16.30 12.85 32.46
C ALA A 39 -15.19 12.95 31.41
N ARG A 40 -14.25 13.89 31.58
CA ARG A 40 -13.14 14.10 30.64
C ARG A 40 -12.24 12.87 30.51
N GLN A 41 -11.93 12.21 31.64
CA GLN A 41 -11.12 11.00 31.68
C GLN A 41 -11.84 9.81 31.02
N ALA A 42 -13.14 9.65 31.31
CA ALA A 42 -13.97 8.62 30.69
C ALA A 42 -14.02 8.78 29.16
N ILE A 43 -14.35 9.98 28.69
CA ILE A 43 -14.41 10.31 27.25
C ILE A 43 -13.05 10.07 26.58
N LYS A 44 -11.94 10.52 27.19
CA LYS A 44 -10.60 10.29 26.64
C LYS A 44 -10.32 8.79 26.48
N LYS A 45 -10.72 7.96 27.45
CA LYS A 45 -10.54 6.51 27.41
C LYS A 45 -11.41 5.84 26.35
N ALA A 46 -12.64 6.30 26.13
CA ALA A 46 -13.50 5.80 25.06
C ALA A 46 -13.02 6.19 23.66
N LEU A 47 -12.61 7.46 23.47
CA LEU A 47 -12.07 7.95 22.20
C LEU A 47 -10.75 7.24 21.83
N HIS A 48 -9.89 6.93 22.81
CA HIS A 48 -8.66 6.18 22.57
C HIS A 48 -8.91 4.75 22.05
N LYS A 49 -10.09 4.18 22.32
CA LYS A 49 -10.50 2.85 21.82
C LYS A 49 -11.25 2.94 20.48
N CYS A 50 -11.47 4.13 19.93
CA CYS A 50 -12.17 4.31 18.67
C CYS A 50 -11.24 3.99 17.49
N LEU A 51 -11.52 2.91 16.75
CA LEU A 51 -10.71 2.47 15.62
C LEU A 51 -10.63 3.53 14.49
N PRO A 52 -11.74 4.15 14.03
CA PRO A 52 -11.67 5.24 13.06
C PRO A 52 -10.72 6.36 13.49
N CYS A 53 -10.87 6.88 14.72
CA CYS A 53 -9.99 7.93 15.25
C CYS A 53 -8.54 7.50 15.36
N LYS A 54 -8.29 6.22 15.65
CA LYS A 54 -6.94 5.67 15.70
C LYS A 54 -6.34 5.70 14.29
N LEU A 55 -7.02 5.11 13.31
CA LEU A 55 -6.57 5.07 11.91
C LEU A 55 -6.31 6.46 11.32
N PHE A 56 -7.21 7.42 11.54
CA PHE A 56 -7.01 8.80 11.07
C PHE A 56 -5.84 9.53 11.74
N LYS A 57 -5.42 9.09 12.94
CA LYS A 57 -4.33 9.69 13.71
C LYS A 57 -3.01 8.93 13.52
N GLU A 58 -3.05 7.71 13.01
CA GLU A 58 -1.83 6.96 12.70
C GLU A 58 -0.97 7.78 11.73
N LYS A 59 0.32 7.87 12.03
CA LYS A 59 1.27 8.51 11.14
C LYS A 59 1.57 7.57 9.97
N CYS A 60 2.00 8.12 8.83
CA CYS A 60 2.58 7.31 7.77
C CYS A 60 3.70 6.45 8.37
N GLY A 61 3.68 5.14 8.10
CA GLY A 61 4.74 4.24 8.53
C GLY A 61 6.06 4.68 7.92
N MET A 62 7.12 4.77 8.72
CA MET A 62 8.46 4.95 8.16
C MET A 62 8.94 3.59 7.66
N GLN A 63 9.26 3.51 6.37
CA GLN A 63 9.87 2.32 5.80
C GLN A 63 11.32 2.24 6.27
N ILE A 64 11.67 1.16 6.98
CA ILE A 64 13.06 0.85 7.29
C ILE A 64 13.66 0.21 6.03
N GLU A 65 14.59 0.90 5.39
CA GLU A 65 15.25 0.39 4.19
C GLU A 65 16.48 -0.45 4.58
N ALA A 66 16.56 -1.67 4.01
CA ALA A 66 17.77 -2.46 4.07
C ALA A 66 18.83 -1.87 3.11
N PRO A 67 20.13 -2.04 3.39
CA PRO A 67 21.18 -1.66 2.44
C PRO A 67 20.96 -2.34 1.09
N LEU A 68 21.22 -1.62 0.00
CA LEU A 68 21.09 -2.17 -1.34
C LEU A 68 22.09 -3.31 -1.56
N PRO A 69 21.71 -4.38 -2.30
CA PRO A 69 22.64 -5.45 -2.65
C PRO A 69 23.83 -4.91 -3.46
N SER A 70 25.01 -5.49 -3.27
CA SER A 70 26.23 -5.12 -4.00
C SER A 70 26.05 -5.15 -5.51
N GLU A 71 25.24 -6.09 -6.00
CA GLU A 71 24.88 -6.29 -7.40
C GLU A 71 24.25 -5.05 -8.06
N ARG A 72 23.63 -4.17 -7.26
CA ARG A 72 22.99 -2.93 -7.72
C ARG A 72 23.91 -1.72 -7.62
N VAL A 73 24.97 -1.79 -6.82
CA VAL A 73 25.80 -0.63 -6.44
C VAL A 73 27.18 -0.70 -7.08
N VAL A 74 27.73 -1.90 -7.25
CA VAL A 74 29.06 -2.12 -7.85
C VAL A 74 28.96 -1.97 -9.37
N PRO A 75 29.72 -1.05 -10.00
CA PRO A 75 29.73 -0.91 -11.44
C PRO A 75 30.27 -2.18 -12.12
N THR A 76 29.51 -2.72 -13.06
CA THR A 76 29.92 -3.85 -13.92
C THR A 76 29.53 -3.55 -15.37
N ALA A 77 30.12 -4.28 -16.33
CA ALA A 77 29.75 -4.15 -17.74
C ALA A 77 28.24 -4.38 -17.91
N PRO A 78 27.51 -3.62 -18.77
CA PRO A 78 26.06 -3.53 -18.84
C PRO A 78 25.24 -4.75 -18.37
N PHE A 79 24.58 -5.56 -19.17
CA PHE A 79 23.69 -6.64 -18.68
C PHE A 79 24.38 -7.82 -17.91
N THR A 80 25.47 -7.63 -17.18
CA THR A 80 26.15 -8.68 -16.38
C THR A 80 25.24 -9.24 -15.30
N ILE A 81 24.48 -8.38 -14.64
CA ILE A 81 23.45 -8.77 -13.67
C ILE A 81 22.12 -8.29 -14.24
N THR A 82 21.32 -9.25 -14.72
CA THR A 82 20.06 -8.97 -15.40
C THR A 82 18.90 -9.53 -14.60
N GLY A 83 17.96 -8.67 -14.22
CA GLY A 83 16.65 -9.07 -13.73
C GLY A 83 15.70 -9.30 -14.90
N ILE A 84 14.86 -10.33 -14.80
CA ILE A 84 13.88 -10.66 -15.84
C ILE A 84 12.49 -10.52 -15.23
N ASP A 85 11.60 -9.85 -15.96
CA ASP A 85 10.19 -9.73 -15.59
C ASP A 85 9.30 -9.77 -16.84
N PHE A 86 8.00 -9.95 -16.65
CA PHE A 86 7.02 -9.93 -17.72
C PHE A 86 5.94 -8.87 -17.45
N ALA A 87 5.65 -8.06 -18.47
CA ALA A 87 4.45 -7.23 -18.46
C ALA A 87 3.31 -7.97 -19.16
N GLY A 88 2.13 -7.91 -18.52
CA GLY A 88 0.93 -8.66 -18.86
C GLY A 88 0.32 -8.35 -20.22
N PRO A 89 -0.79 -9.05 -20.58
CA PRO A 89 -1.20 -9.21 -21.95
C PRO A 89 -1.54 -7.87 -22.59
N VAL A 90 -0.74 -7.48 -23.58
CA VAL A 90 -0.99 -6.34 -24.45
C VAL A 90 -1.71 -6.82 -25.71
N ASN A 91 -2.75 -6.09 -26.10
CA ASN A 91 -3.43 -6.34 -27.36
C ASN A 91 -2.50 -5.91 -28.50
N ILE A 92 -2.14 -6.85 -29.35
CA ILE A 92 -1.33 -6.56 -30.53
C ILE A 92 -2.19 -6.63 -31.79
N ARG A 93 -1.88 -5.75 -32.76
CA ARG A 93 -2.50 -5.80 -34.08
C ARG A 93 -1.84 -6.91 -34.87
N CYS A 94 -2.43 -8.10 -34.86
CA CYS A 94 -2.07 -9.21 -35.72
C CYS A 94 -3.19 -9.53 -36.72
N LEU A 95 -2.89 -10.40 -37.68
CA LEU A 95 -3.85 -10.89 -38.68
C LEU A 95 -5.06 -11.62 -38.07
N LYS A 96 -4.95 -12.08 -36.82
CA LYS A 96 -6.04 -12.72 -36.08
C LYS A 96 -6.68 -11.75 -35.09
N PRO A 97 -8.02 -11.82 -34.89
CA PRO A 97 -8.77 -10.76 -34.24
C PRO A 97 -8.55 -10.61 -32.72
N ARG A 98 -7.72 -11.44 -32.05
CA ARG A 98 -7.51 -11.40 -30.59
C ARG A 98 -6.15 -11.97 -30.14
N ASP A 99 -5.05 -11.58 -30.78
CA ASP A 99 -3.74 -11.97 -30.27
C ASP A 99 -3.34 -11.03 -29.12
N THR A 100 -3.29 -11.61 -27.91
CA THR A 100 -2.62 -10.98 -26.77
C THR A 100 -1.16 -11.43 -26.77
N ALA A 101 -0.26 -10.52 -26.45
CA ALA A 101 1.15 -10.82 -26.29
C ALA A 101 1.65 -10.32 -24.95
N TYR A 102 2.75 -10.88 -24.50
CA TYR A 102 3.45 -10.47 -23.30
C TYR A 102 4.73 -9.76 -23.69
N ILE A 103 5.24 -8.96 -22.77
CA ILE A 103 6.50 -8.24 -22.96
C ILE A 103 7.49 -8.79 -21.95
N ALA A 104 8.54 -9.45 -22.43
CA ALA A 104 9.69 -9.83 -21.62
C ALA A 104 10.59 -8.60 -21.41
N LEU A 105 10.85 -8.27 -20.16
CA LEU A 105 11.67 -7.16 -19.72
C LEU A 105 12.98 -7.69 -19.15
N PHE A 106 14.09 -7.40 -19.81
CA PHE A 106 15.43 -7.70 -19.34
C PHE A 106 16.04 -6.40 -18.81
N THR A 107 16.24 -6.35 -17.49
CA THR A 107 16.64 -5.14 -16.76
C THR A 107 18.06 -5.27 -16.24
N CYS A 108 18.94 -4.34 -16.59
CA CYS A 108 20.29 -4.32 -16.05
C CYS A 108 20.30 -3.74 -14.63
N ALA A 109 20.87 -4.47 -13.66
CA ALA A 109 20.93 -4.02 -12.27
C ALA A 109 21.83 -2.79 -12.06
N THR A 110 22.90 -2.67 -12.85
CA THR A 110 23.92 -1.62 -12.70
C THR A 110 23.56 -0.34 -13.47
N THR A 111 23.17 -0.46 -14.74
CA THR A 111 22.88 0.71 -15.60
C THR A 111 21.41 1.08 -15.66
N ARG A 112 20.52 0.20 -15.17
CA ARG A 112 19.05 0.33 -15.34
C ARG A 112 18.59 0.32 -16.80
N ALA A 113 19.44 -0.12 -17.73
CA ALA A 113 19.05 -0.33 -19.11
C ALA A 113 17.97 -1.43 -19.22
N LEU A 114 17.04 -1.24 -20.16
CA LEU A 114 15.93 -2.15 -20.44
C LEU A 114 16.08 -2.70 -21.87
N HIS A 115 16.12 -4.02 -22.01
CA HIS A 115 15.91 -4.71 -23.28
C HIS A 115 14.52 -5.33 -23.26
N ILE A 116 13.74 -5.04 -24.30
CA ILE A 116 12.31 -5.34 -24.35
C ILE A 116 12.07 -6.28 -25.52
N GLU A 117 11.45 -7.43 -25.25
CA GLU A 117 11.03 -8.37 -26.29
C GLU A 117 9.55 -8.71 -26.22
N VAL A 118 8.89 -8.75 -27.37
CA VAL A 118 7.52 -9.23 -27.48
C VAL A 118 7.53 -10.75 -27.56
N VAL A 119 6.63 -11.38 -26.80
CA VAL A 119 6.47 -12.83 -26.64
C VAL A 119 5.01 -13.19 -26.79
N SER A 120 4.67 -14.26 -27.51
CA SER A 120 3.27 -14.61 -27.79
C SER A 120 2.50 -15.12 -26.57
N ASP A 121 3.19 -15.77 -25.64
CA ASP A 121 2.61 -16.38 -24.46
C ASP A 121 3.67 -16.45 -23.33
N LEU A 122 3.26 -16.90 -22.13
CA LEU A 122 4.14 -17.08 -20.97
C LEU A 122 4.70 -18.51 -20.86
N THR A 123 4.74 -19.26 -21.96
CA THR A 123 5.32 -20.62 -21.94
C THR A 123 6.84 -20.56 -21.91
N THR A 124 7.45 -21.60 -21.36
CA THR A 124 8.90 -21.74 -21.26
C THR A 124 9.57 -21.68 -22.64
N ASP A 125 8.97 -22.28 -23.67
CA ASP A 125 9.56 -22.31 -25.02
C ASP A 125 9.67 -20.90 -25.62
N LYS A 126 8.62 -20.08 -25.44
CA LYS A 126 8.64 -18.70 -25.92
C LYS A 126 9.57 -17.82 -25.10
N PHE A 127 9.67 -18.06 -23.79
CA PHE A 127 10.66 -17.42 -22.95
C PHE A 127 12.10 -17.77 -23.37
N LEU A 128 12.42 -19.05 -23.57
CA LEU A 128 13.76 -19.50 -24.02
C LEU A 128 14.12 -18.87 -25.37
N SER A 129 13.17 -18.79 -26.29
CA SER A 129 13.34 -18.11 -27.58
C SER A 129 13.63 -16.61 -27.41
N ALA A 130 13.02 -15.94 -26.42
CA ALA A 130 13.32 -14.54 -26.11
C ALA A 130 14.70 -14.38 -25.42
N LEU A 131 15.03 -15.29 -24.50
CA LEU A 131 16.33 -15.31 -23.82
C LEU A 131 17.48 -15.52 -24.81
N GLN A 132 17.33 -16.44 -25.77
CA GLN A 132 18.33 -16.66 -26.82
C GLN A 132 18.53 -15.42 -27.69
N ARG A 133 17.46 -14.70 -28.05
CA ARG A 133 17.55 -13.44 -28.81
C ARG A 133 18.18 -12.32 -28.00
N PHE A 134 17.95 -12.27 -26.70
CA PHE A 134 18.62 -11.32 -25.80
C PHE A 134 20.11 -11.60 -25.69
N VAL A 135 20.50 -12.86 -25.43
CA VAL A 135 21.91 -13.27 -25.32
C VAL A 135 22.63 -13.14 -26.66
N GLY A 136 22.04 -13.56 -27.77
CA GLY A 136 22.68 -13.54 -29.09
C GLY A 136 22.91 -12.14 -29.68
N ARG A 137 22.31 -11.08 -29.13
CA ARG A 137 22.61 -9.69 -29.51
C ARG A 137 23.81 -9.11 -28.75
N ARG A 138 24.40 -9.87 -27.83
CA ARG A 138 25.45 -9.43 -26.90
C ARG A 138 26.66 -10.33 -26.99
#